data_AF-A0A7W1KSD4-F1
#
_entry.id   AF-A0A7W1KSD4-F1
#
_cell.length_a   1.000
_cell.length_b   1.000
_cell.length_c   1.000
_cell.angle_alpha   90.00
_cell.angle_beta   90.00
_cell.angle_gamma   90.00
#
_symmetry.space_group_name_H-M   'P 1'
#
loop_
_entity.id
_entity.type
_entity.pdbx_description
1 polymer ?
#
loop_
_entity_poly.entity_id
_entity_poly.type
_entity_poly.pdbx_seq_one_letter_code
_entity_poly.pdbx_strand_id
1 'polypeptide(L)'
;FILAGYDVTGRALILIGGGLFLLAKSTREIHNKLEGENGDRSTRTLPSLASVLVQIIALDLVFSLDSVITAVGMVDEIGVMVAAVMIAVGVMMLFAGTISGFVERHPTIKMLALSFLLLIGVNLIGEGLGFHIPKGYTYFAMGFAVFVEMLNLKLRKRRVPVSNLL
;
A
#
# COMPACT_ATOMS: atom_id res chain seq x y z
N PHE A 1 16.14 14.86 20.87
CA PHE A 1 16.26 16.33 20.92
C PHE A 1 14.94 16.91 20.45
N ILE A 2 14.33 17.80 21.22
CA ILE A 2 13.04 18.42 20.88
C ILE A 2 13.34 19.66 20.04
N LEU A 3 12.97 19.63 18.77
CA LEU A 3 12.90 20.81 17.90
C LEU A 3 11.43 21.04 17.60
N ALA A 4 10.92 22.24 17.94
CA ALA A 4 9.54 22.66 17.69
C ALA A 4 8.42 21.84 18.36
N GLY A 5 8.64 21.30 19.58
CA GLY A 5 7.59 20.65 20.37
C GLY A 5 7.24 19.22 19.96
N TYR A 6 7.99 18.62 19.03
CA TYR A 6 7.91 17.22 18.67
C TYR A 6 9.13 16.46 19.20
N ASP A 7 8.91 15.29 19.79
CA ASP A 7 9.98 14.34 20.10
C ASP A 7 10.55 13.82 18.78
N VAL A 8 11.55 14.51 18.25
CA VAL A 8 12.28 14.09 17.06
C VAL A 8 13.15 12.89 17.44
N THR A 9 12.50 11.73 17.49
CA THR A 9 13.12 10.40 17.52
C THR A 9 13.34 9.95 16.08
N GLY A 10 14.34 9.10 15.82
CA GLY A 10 14.60 8.57 14.48
C GLY A 10 13.36 7.94 13.81
N ARG A 11 12.42 7.45 14.64
CA ARG A 11 11.08 6.99 14.23
C ARG A 11 10.31 8.06 13.45
N ALA A 12 10.21 9.29 13.94
CA ALA A 12 9.45 10.36 13.28
C ALA A 12 10.01 10.69 11.89
N LEU A 13 11.34 10.72 11.75
CA LEU A 13 12.00 10.95 10.46
C LEU A 13 11.72 9.82 9.46
N ILE A 14 11.75 8.56 9.91
CA ILE A 14 11.44 7.40 9.07
C ILE A 14 9.97 7.41 8.65
N LEU A 15 9.05 7.73 9.57
CA LEU A 15 7.61 7.80 9.29
C LEU A 15 7.29 8.91 8.28
N ILE A 16 7.76 10.14 8.52
CA ILE A 16 7.52 11.28 7.62
C ILE A 16 8.20 11.04 6.26
N GLY A 17 9.45 10.60 6.25
CA GLY A 17 10.20 10.32 5.03
C GLY A 17 9.58 9.19 4.19
N GLY A 18 9.22 8.08 4.84
CA GLY A 18 8.52 6.97 4.22
C GLY A 18 7.15 7.39 3.68
N GLY A 19 6.39 8.17 4.44
CA GLY A 19 5.09 8.68 4.01
C GLY A 19 5.18 9.61 2.81
N LEU A 20 6.13 10.56 2.80
CA LEU A 20 6.39 11.43 1.65
C LEU A 20 6.80 10.64 0.40
N PHE A 21 7.67 9.63 0.57
CA PHE A 21 8.05 8.73 -0.52
C PHE A 21 6.84 8.01 -1.13
N LEU A 22 5.96 7.47 -0.28
CA LEU A 22 4.73 6.80 -0.72
C LEU A 22 3.78 7.75 -1.45
N LEU A 23 3.58 8.98 -0.94
CA LEU A 23 2.73 9.98 -1.59
C LEU A 23 3.24 10.37 -2.97
N ALA A 24 4.54 10.68 -3.07
CA ALA A 24 5.16 11.08 -4.33
C ALA A 24 5.09 9.94 -5.37
N LYS A 25 5.43 8.72 -4.96
CA LYS A 25 5.39 7.55 -5.85
C LYS A 25 3.97 7.21 -6.30
N SER A 26 3.02 7.14 -5.36
CA SER A 26 1.64 6.74 -5.68
C SER A 26 0.96 7.77 -6.58
N THR A 27 1.14 9.06 -6.30
CA THR A 27 0.61 10.14 -7.14
C THR A 27 1.19 10.09 -8.55
N ARG A 28 2.51 9.91 -8.69
CA ARG A 28 3.16 9.80 -10.00
C ARG A 28 2.69 8.56 -10.76
N GLU A 29 2.50 7.44 -10.09
CA GLU A 29 2.01 6.20 -10.69
C GLU A 29 0.56 6.31 -11.18
N ILE A 30 -0.30 6.94 -10.37
CA ILE A 30 -1.69 7.24 -10.72
C ILE A 30 -1.72 8.19 -11.93
N HIS A 31 -0.92 9.24 -11.92
CA HIS A 31 -0.83 10.22 -13.00
C HIS A 31 -0.35 9.57 -14.32
N ASN A 32 0.74 8.80 -14.29
CA ASN A 32 1.22 8.06 -15.46
C ASN A 32 0.15 7.12 -16.04
N LYS A 33 -0.66 6.49 -15.19
CA LYS A 33 -1.77 5.64 -15.61
C LYS A 33 -2.89 6.43 -16.28
N LEU A 34 -3.22 7.62 -15.78
CA LEU A 34 -4.29 8.47 -16.31
C LEU A 34 -3.87 9.16 -17.63
N GLU A 35 -2.59 9.54 -17.76
CA GLU A 35 -2.06 10.14 -18.99
C GLU A 35 -1.81 9.10 -20.09
N GLY A 36 -1.45 7.86 -19.73
CA GLY A 36 -1.31 6.75 -20.68
C GLY A 36 -2.59 6.34 -21.42
N GLU A 37 -3.76 6.87 -21.04
CA GLU A 37 -5.03 6.73 -21.79
C GLU A 37 -5.24 7.84 -22.85
N ASN A 38 -4.52 8.96 -22.77
CA ASN A 38 -4.67 10.12 -23.65
C ASN A 38 -3.42 10.36 -24.50
N GLY A 39 -3.19 9.45 -25.46
CA GLY A 39 -2.40 9.73 -26.65
C GLY A 39 -0.90 9.98 -26.45
N ASP A 40 -0.11 8.90 -26.36
CA ASP A 40 1.09 8.80 -27.20
C ASP A 40 1.58 7.35 -27.31
N ARG A 41 2.08 6.95 -28.48
CA ARG A 41 2.80 5.67 -28.66
C ARG A 41 4.24 5.81 -28.14
N SER A 42 4.40 6.26 -26.90
CA SER A 42 5.67 6.21 -26.20
C SER A 42 5.66 5.03 -25.25
N THR A 43 6.64 4.14 -25.47
CA THR A 43 7.02 2.97 -24.66
C THR A 43 6.19 2.76 -23.38
N ARG A 44 5.28 1.77 -23.43
CA ARG A 44 4.60 1.19 -22.26
C ARG A 44 5.63 0.82 -21.19
N THR A 45 5.93 1.74 -20.28
CA THR A 45 6.50 1.39 -18.99
C THR A 45 5.32 1.00 -18.13
N LEU A 46 4.93 -0.27 -18.25
CA LEU A 46 4.09 -0.91 -17.26
C LEU A 46 4.69 -0.57 -15.88
N PRO A 47 3.88 -0.15 -14.89
CA PRO A 47 4.33 -0.01 -13.52
C PRO A 47 4.92 -1.36 -13.15
N SER A 48 6.25 -1.44 -13.03
CA SER A 48 6.89 -2.74 -12.99
C SER A 48 6.41 -3.46 -11.74
N LEU A 49 6.19 -4.75 -11.86
CA LEU A 49 5.81 -5.60 -10.75
C LEU A 49 6.76 -5.41 -9.56
N ALA A 50 8.02 -5.09 -9.83
CA ALA A 50 9.02 -4.71 -8.83
C ALA A 50 8.68 -3.41 -8.08
N SER A 51 8.11 -2.38 -8.72
CA SER A 51 7.74 -1.13 -8.03
C SER A 51 6.61 -1.37 -7.02
N VAL A 52 5.60 -2.18 -7.37
CA VAL A 52 4.48 -2.52 -6.46
C VAL A 52 4.95 -3.47 -5.36
N LEU A 53 5.80 -4.44 -5.67
CA LEU A 53 6.38 -5.34 -4.67
C LEU A 53 7.29 -4.62 -3.68
N VAL A 54 8.18 -3.73 -4.16
CA VAL A 54 9.04 -2.91 -3.29
C VAL A 54 8.18 -2.01 -2.39
N GLN A 55 7.04 -1.55 -2.88
CA GLN A 55 6.08 -0.77 -2.08
C GLN A 55 5.37 -1.60 -1.00
N ILE A 56 4.90 -2.82 -1.33
CA ILE A 56 4.30 -3.73 -0.35
C ILE A 56 5.33 -4.14 0.70
N ILE A 57 6.57 -4.43 0.29
CA ILE A 57 7.68 -4.75 1.20
C ILE A 57 8.03 -3.54 2.07
N ALA A 58 8.09 -2.33 1.52
CA ALA A 58 8.35 -1.12 2.29
C ALA A 58 7.21 -0.81 3.29
N LEU A 59 5.96 -1.02 2.88
CA LEU A 59 4.78 -0.90 3.75
C LEU A 59 4.80 -1.92 4.88
N ASP A 60 5.07 -3.18 4.55
CA ASP A 60 5.17 -4.27 5.51
C ASP A 60 6.33 -4.03 6.47
N LEU A 61 7.45 -3.46 6.02
CA LEU A 61 8.58 -3.12 6.88
C LEU A 61 8.23 -1.99 7.86
N VAL A 62 7.53 -0.93 7.43
CA VAL A 62 7.12 0.17 8.32
C VAL A 62 6.01 -0.26 9.29
N PHE A 63 5.04 -1.03 8.80
CA PHE A 63 3.91 -1.51 9.60
C PHE A 63 4.28 -2.67 10.53
N SER A 64 5.17 -3.56 10.09
CA SER A 64 5.78 -4.56 10.96
C SER A 64 6.62 -3.86 12.01
N LEU A 65 7.48 -2.88 11.70
CA LEU A 65 8.27 -2.16 12.71
C LEU A 65 7.39 -1.52 13.79
N ASP A 66 6.25 -0.91 13.44
CA ASP A 66 5.36 -0.32 14.44
C ASP A 66 4.62 -1.38 15.28
N SER A 67 4.17 -2.47 14.67
CA SER A 67 3.52 -3.60 15.36
C SER A 67 4.49 -4.40 16.23
N VAL A 68 5.74 -4.52 15.76
CA VAL A 68 6.93 -5.06 16.43
C VAL A 68 7.25 -4.18 17.63
N ILE A 69 7.47 -2.87 17.45
CA ILE A 69 7.79 -1.95 18.56
C ILE A 69 6.65 -1.92 19.59
N THR A 70 5.40 -1.94 19.16
CA THR A 70 4.23 -2.03 20.07
C THR A 70 4.18 -3.37 20.81
N ALA A 71 4.58 -4.47 20.15
CA ALA A 71 4.71 -5.78 20.77
C ALA A 71 5.97 -5.92 21.65
N VAL A 72 7.07 -5.20 21.35
CA VAL A 72 8.31 -5.16 22.16
C VAL A 72 7.99 -4.50 23.50
N GLY A 73 7.09 -3.53 23.51
CA GLY A 73 6.56 -2.94 24.75
C GLY A 73 5.64 -3.87 25.54
N MET A 74 5.23 -5.04 25.00
CA MET A 74 4.31 -5.99 25.62
C MET A 74 4.87 -7.40 25.86
N VAL A 75 6.00 -7.79 25.24
CA VAL A 75 6.62 -9.12 25.39
C VAL A 75 8.14 -9.01 25.29
N ASP A 76 8.87 -9.57 26.27
CA ASP A 76 10.34 -9.52 26.40
C ASP A 76 11.11 -10.38 25.37
N GLU A 77 10.43 -11.08 24.46
CA GLU A 77 11.02 -12.10 23.58
C GLU A 77 11.24 -11.59 22.15
N ILE A 78 12.31 -10.82 21.96
CA ILE A 78 12.77 -10.30 20.65
C ILE A 78 12.89 -11.43 19.61
N GLY A 79 13.23 -12.66 20.02
CA GLY A 79 13.37 -13.81 19.12
C GLY A 79 12.08 -14.21 18.41
N VAL A 80 10.93 -14.18 19.11
CA VAL A 80 9.62 -14.52 18.54
C VAL A 80 9.22 -13.53 17.45
N MET A 81 9.55 -12.26 17.68
CA MET A 81 9.22 -11.17 16.80
C MET A 81 10.00 -11.19 15.48
N VAL A 82 11.31 -11.41 15.56
CA VAL A 82 12.14 -11.60 14.37
C VAL A 82 11.66 -12.81 13.57
N ALA A 83 11.36 -13.93 14.25
CA ALA A 83 10.81 -15.11 13.59
C ALA A 83 9.49 -14.83 12.87
N ALA A 84 8.57 -14.09 13.50
CA ALA A 84 7.30 -13.71 12.90
C ALA A 84 7.47 -12.86 11.63
N VAL A 85 8.36 -11.85 11.66
CA VAL A 85 8.66 -11.01 10.49
C VAL A 85 9.28 -11.84 9.37
N MET A 86 10.25 -12.70 9.69
CA MET A 86 10.90 -13.56 8.70
C MET A 86 9.90 -14.53 8.03
N ILE A 87 8.98 -15.10 8.81
CA ILE A 87 7.91 -15.96 8.28
C ILE A 87 6.96 -15.15 7.39
N ALA A 88 6.54 -13.96 7.82
CA ALA A 88 5.65 -13.10 7.05
C ALA A 88 6.25 -12.72 5.69
N VAL A 89 7.50 -12.27 5.67
CA VAL A 89 8.23 -11.95 4.44
C VAL A 89 8.39 -13.18 3.55
N GLY A 90 8.73 -14.34 4.13
CA GLY A 90 8.85 -15.60 3.39
C GLY A 90 7.55 -16.00 2.68
N VAL A 91 6.42 -15.92 3.39
CA VAL A 91 5.09 -16.17 2.81
C VAL A 91 4.78 -15.16 1.70
N MET A 92 5.07 -13.87 1.93
CA MET A 92 4.82 -12.83 0.94
C MET A 92 5.62 -13.06 -0.35
N MET A 93 6.90 -13.44 -0.24
CA MET A 93 7.75 -13.76 -1.41
C MET A 93 7.23 -14.99 -2.16
N LEU A 94 6.75 -16.01 -1.45
CA LEU A 94 6.18 -17.21 -2.06
C LEU A 94 4.94 -16.90 -2.91
N PHE A 95 4.09 -15.97 -2.45
CA PHE A 95 2.87 -15.57 -3.16
C PHE A 95 3.04 -14.37 -4.09
N ALA A 96 4.22 -13.73 -4.11
CA ALA A 96 4.49 -12.51 -4.87
C ALA A 96 4.11 -12.61 -6.34
N GLY A 97 4.50 -13.69 -7.02
CA GLY A 97 4.19 -13.90 -8.44
C GLY A 97 2.68 -14.03 -8.71
N THR A 98 1.96 -14.75 -7.85
CA THR A 98 0.51 -14.95 -7.97
C THR A 98 -0.27 -13.65 -7.72
N ILE A 99 0.08 -12.94 -6.64
CA ILE A 99 -0.55 -11.66 -6.28
C ILE A 99 -0.30 -10.64 -7.40
N SER A 100 0.94 -10.57 -7.88
CA SER A 100 1.35 -9.69 -8.95
C SER A 100 0.56 -9.93 -10.25
N GLY A 101 0.47 -11.18 -10.69
CA GLY A 101 -0.32 -11.55 -11.87
C GLY A 101 -1.81 -11.25 -11.73
N PHE A 102 -2.38 -11.37 -10.52
CA PHE A 102 -3.76 -10.98 -10.24
C PHE A 102 -3.96 -9.46 -10.36
N VAL A 103 -3.09 -8.67 -9.73
CA VAL A 103 -3.13 -7.20 -9.79
C VAL A 103 -2.98 -6.69 -11.22
N GLU A 104 -2.15 -7.34 -12.03
CA GLU A 104 -1.92 -6.94 -13.42
C GLU A 104 -3.11 -7.25 -14.34
N ARG A 105 -3.83 -8.34 -14.08
CA ARG A 105 -5.06 -8.73 -14.81
C ARG A 105 -6.28 -7.87 -14.44
N HIS A 106 -6.26 -7.21 -13.28
CA HIS A 106 -7.40 -6.43 -12.77
C HIS A 106 -7.01 -4.95 -12.58
N PRO A 107 -7.23 -4.07 -13.59
CA PRO A 107 -6.80 -2.68 -13.56
C PRO A 107 -7.33 -1.86 -12.37
N THR A 108 -8.56 -2.16 -11.92
CA THR A 108 -9.21 -1.54 -10.78
C THR A 108 -8.59 -1.96 -9.45
N ILE A 109 -8.19 -3.23 -9.31
CA ILE A 109 -7.40 -3.72 -8.16
C ILE A 109 -6.04 -3.03 -8.10
N LYS A 110 -5.40 -2.81 -9.26
CA LYS A 110 -4.15 -2.05 -9.32
C LYS A 110 -4.32 -0.60 -8.85
N MET A 111 -5.40 0.05 -9.24
CA MET A 111 -5.73 1.40 -8.74
C MET A 111 -6.02 1.39 -7.23
N LEU A 112 -6.78 0.41 -6.75
CA LEU A 112 -7.08 0.23 -5.33
C LEU A 112 -5.80 0.11 -4.49
N ALA A 113 -4.81 -0.66 -4.95
CA ALA A 113 -3.52 -0.79 -4.28
C ALA A 113 -2.74 0.54 -4.22
N LEU A 114 -2.73 1.32 -5.31
CA LEU A 114 -2.10 2.65 -5.34
C LEU A 114 -2.82 3.64 -4.43
N SER A 115 -4.15 3.56 -4.32
CA SER A 115 -4.92 4.36 -3.37
C SER A 115 -4.64 3.99 -1.92
N PHE A 116 -4.42 2.70 -1.62
CA PHE A 116 -3.99 2.27 -0.28
C PHE A 116 -2.59 2.76 0.07
N LEU A 117 -1.66 2.74 -0.89
CA LEU A 117 -0.34 3.33 -0.70
C LEU A 117 -0.40 4.82 -0.38
N LEU A 118 -1.28 5.57 -1.05
CA LEU A 118 -1.51 6.98 -0.76
C LEU A 118 -2.12 7.17 0.65
N LEU A 119 -3.16 6.41 1.00
CA LEU A 119 -3.79 6.44 2.32
C LEU A 119 -2.77 6.15 3.44
N ILE A 120 -1.94 5.13 3.27
CA ILE A 120 -0.91 4.79 4.26
C ILE A 120 0.18 5.87 4.28
N GLY A 121 0.56 6.43 3.14
CA GLY A 121 1.49 7.56 3.08
C GLY A 121 1.03 8.76 3.92
N VAL A 122 -0.26 9.12 3.83
CA VAL A 122 -0.87 10.13 4.70
C VAL A 122 -0.84 9.70 6.16
N ASN A 123 -1.17 8.44 6.45
CA ASN A 123 -1.18 7.92 7.81
C ASN A 123 0.21 7.99 8.48
N LEU A 124 1.27 7.63 7.76
CA LEU A 124 2.65 7.69 8.25
C LEU A 124 3.11 9.12 8.52
N ILE A 125 2.77 10.08 7.65
CA ILE A 125 3.06 11.49 7.91
C ILE A 125 2.31 11.96 9.15
N GLY A 126 1.03 11.61 9.29
CA GLY A 126 0.22 11.92 10.47
C GLY A 126 0.88 11.40 11.75
N GLU A 127 1.21 10.10 11.80
CA GLU A 127 1.85 9.47 12.96
C GLU A 127 3.24 10.09 13.26
N GLY A 128 4.03 10.38 12.22
CA GLY A 128 5.33 11.02 12.38
C GLY A 128 5.25 12.48 12.88
N LEU A 129 4.12 13.15 12.62
CA LEU A 129 3.75 14.45 13.17
C LEU A 129 2.97 14.34 14.50
N GLY A 130 2.92 13.17 15.13
CA GLY A 130 2.25 12.96 16.42
C GLY A 130 0.72 12.83 16.35
N PHE A 131 0.11 12.92 15.17
CA PHE A 131 -1.31 12.62 14.98
C PHE A 131 -1.50 11.10 14.95
N HIS A 132 -1.96 10.55 16.07
CA HIS A 132 -2.27 9.14 16.16
C HIS A 132 -3.62 8.86 15.52
N ILE A 133 -3.61 8.36 14.29
CA ILE A 133 -4.80 7.88 13.60
C ILE A 133 -5.07 6.45 14.08
N PRO A 134 -6.23 6.16 14.68
CA PRO A 134 -6.52 4.81 15.14
C PRO A 134 -6.54 3.84 13.96
N LYS A 135 -5.67 2.82 14.02
CA LYS A 135 -5.44 1.86 12.92
C LYS A 135 -6.72 1.17 12.44
N GLY A 136 -7.71 1.01 13.32
CA GLY A 136 -9.03 0.45 12.99
C GLY A 136 -9.75 1.20 11.87
N TYR A 137 -9.63 2.54 11.80
CA TYR A 137 -10.23 3.32 10.71
C TYR A 137 -9.57 3.00 9.37
N THR A 138 -8.24 2.90 9.35
CA THR A 138 -7.48 2.56 8.14
C THR A 138 -7.79 1.14 7.66
N TYR A 139 -7.83 0.16 8.57
CA TYR A 139 -8.19 -1.22 8.20
C TYR A 139 -9.64 -1.34 7.73
N PHE A 140 -10.56 -0.63 8.37
CA PHE A 140 -11.95 -0.61 7.95
C PHE A 140 -12.10 0.00 6.55
N ALA A 141 -11.44 1.12 6.28
CA ALA A 141 -11.43 1.74 4.97
C ALA A 141 -10.87 0.81 3.88
N MET A 142 -9.75 0.13 4.15
CA MET A 142 -9.16 -0.84 3.22
C MET A 142 -10.09 -2.04 2.99
N GLY A 143 -10.62 -2.63 4.06
CA GLY A 143 -11.53 -3.78 3.97
C GLY A 143 -12.81 -3.44 3.23
N PHE A 144 -13.41 -2.28 3.51
CA PHE A 144 -14.60 -1.79 2.83
C PHE A 144 -14.34 -1.55 1.34
N ALA A 145 -13.21 -0.93 0.98
CA ALA A 145 -12.88 -0.66 -0.42
C ALA A 145 -12.62 -1.95 -1.21
N VAL A 146 -11.94 -2.95 -0.62
CA VAL A 146 -11.79 -4.28 -1.21
C VAL A 146 -13.15 -4.95 -1.37
N PHE A 147 -14.03 -4.89 -0.36
CA PHE A 147 -15.36 -5.46 -0.44
C PHE A 147 -16.18 -4.88 -1.59
N VAL A 148 -16.22 -3.55 -1.69
CA VAL A 148 -16.90 -2.84 -2.79
C VAL A 148 -16.30 -3.24 -4.14
N GLU A 149 -14.97 -3.32 -4.24
CA GLU A 149 -14.31 -3.71 -5.48
C GLU A 149 -14.58 -5.18 -5.86
N MET A 150 -14.69 -6.08 -4.89
CA MET A 150 -15.12 -7.46 -5.16
C MET A 150 -16.55 -7.53 -5.71
N LEU A 151 -17.47 -6.70 -5.21
CA LEU A 151 -18.81 -6.57 -5.78
C LEU A 151 -18.76 -6.03 -7.20
N ASN A 152 -17.94 -5.00 -7.43
CA ASN A 152 -17.76 -4.37 -8.74
C ASN A 152 -17.23 -5.36 -9.79
N LEU A 153 -16.21 -6.15 -9.45
CA LEU A 153 -15.66 -7.21 -10.30
C LEU A 153 -16.70 -8.29 -10.64
N LYS A 154 -17.53 -8.69 -9.67
CA LYS A 154 -18.62 -9.66 -9.88
C LYS A 154 -19.69 -9.12 -10.83
N LEU A 155 -20.06 -7.84 -10.69
CA LEU A 155 -21.04 -7.18 -11.54
C LEU A 155 -20.54 -6.98 -12.97
N ARG A 156 -19.26 -6.61 -13.14
CA ARG A 156 -18.65 -6.40 -14.46
C ARG A 156 -18.58 -7.68 -15.29
N LYS A 157 -18.41 -8.84 -14.65
CA LYS A 157 -18.44 -10.16 -15.31
C LYS A 157 -19.82 -10.54 -15.88
N ARG A 158 -20.89 -9.85 -15.46
CA ARG A 158 -22.28 -10.09 -15.91
C ARG A 158 -22.77 -9.15 -17.02
N ARG A 159 -22.00 -8.14 -17.43
CA ARG A 159 -22.38 -7.27 -18.55
C ARG A 159 -21.99 -7.94 -19.87
N VAL A 160 -22.98 -8.55 -20.54
CA VAL A 160 -22.92 -8.89 -21.96
C VAL A 160 -22.77 -7.57 -22.74
N PRO A 161 -21.82 -7.45 -23.68
CA PRO A 161 -21.71 -6.26 -24.50
C PRO A 161 -22.99 -6.11 -25.33
N VAL A 162 -23.71 -5.00 -25.16
CA VAL A 162 -24.79 -4.62 -26.05
C VAL A 162 -24.13 -4.06 -27.31
N SER A 163 -23.69 -4.94 -28.21
CA SER A 163 -23.36 -4.58 -29.59
C SER A 163 -24.21 -5.44 -30.53
N ASN A 164 -25.07 -4.77 -31.30
CA ASN A 164 -25.80 -5.18 -32.51
C ASN A 164 -27.33 -4.98 -32.46
N LEU A 165 -27.76 -3.78 -32.06
CA LEU A 165 -29.01 -3.22 -32.56
C LEU A 165 -28.70 -1.82 -33.07
N LEU A 166 -28.22 -1.74 -34.30
CA LEU A 166 -28.48 -0.72 -35.32
C LEU A 166 -27.71 -1.10 -36.59
#